data_AF-A0A7V1UNJ8-F1
#
_entry.id   AF-A0A7V1UNJ8-F1
#
_cell.length_a   1.000
_cell.length_b   1.000
_cell.length_c   1.000
_cell.angle_alpha   90.00
_cell.angle_beta   90.00
_cell.angle_gamma   90.00
#
_symmetry.space_group_name_H-M   'P 1'
#
loop_
_entity.id
_entity.type
_entity.pdbx_description
1 polymer ?
#
loop_
_entity_poly.entity_id
_entity_poly.type
_entity_poly.pdbx_seq_one_letter_code
_entity_poly.pdbx_strand_id
1 'polypeptide(L)'
;MRLAVAALFLTASLAAQSNLPTKEDPKGYSKDVVDAVHQPMKSDLGEQKTYTPPSKETAPPPAALPADLNKVVAEQFGTDCKIAVEKSSVVVNYRVKSTEPWTPFLTADLDGNGSEDAIIVARCKSALARRDEFGYTVIDPYMAYHGYGDPRITAEFSSGDPMQGHLVLIIHGEGAEGWRAAKPRAKFILINLPFSMLGVTKVATRKGKPPVSALMLQEGETMSSVVYWNGKKYQWRDGTQSGSK
;
A
#
# COMPACT_ATOMS: atom_id res chain seq x y z
N MET A 1 24.79 51.79 29.42
CA MET A 1 26.02 51.18 29.95
C MET A 1 26.46 50.12 28.94
N ARG A 2 27.58 50.36 28.26
CA ARG A 2 28.14 49.47 27.22
C ARG A 2 28.95 48.37 27.91
N LEU A 3 28.72 47.11 27.56
CA LEU A 3 29.75 46.07 27.67
C LEU A 3 29.67 45.14 26.47
N ALA A 4 30.66 45.29 25.59
CA ALA A 4 31.04 44.33 24.58
C ALA A 4 31.89 43.25 25.26
N VAL A 5 31.68 41.97 24.91
CA VAL A 5 32.67 40.92 25.16
C VAL A 5 32.89 40.13 23.89
N ALA A 6 34.18 39.95 23.63
CA ALA A 6 34.83 39.48 22.42
C ALA A 6 34.44 38.07 21.98
N ALA A 7 34.55 37.89 20.66
CA ALA A 7 34.55 36.63 19.94
C ALA A 7 35.74 35.74 20.31
N LEU A 8 35.53 34.42 20.24
CA LEU A 8 36.57 33.45 19.94
C LEU A 8 35.97 32.35 19.06
N PHE A 9 36.26 32.40 17.76
CA PHE A 9 35.99 31.32 16.83
C PHE A 9 37.12 30.29 16.95
N LEU A 10 36.77 29.04 17.27
CA LEU A 10 37.67 27.90 17.14
C LEU A 10 37.08 26.94 16.10
N THR A 11 37.53 27.08 14.85
CA THR A 11 37.23 26.13 13.78
C THR A 11 38.30 25.05 13.78
N ALA A 12 37.96 23.85 14.26
CA ALA A 12 38.76 22.65 14.04
C ALA A 12 38.13 21.84 12.90
N SER A 13 38.75 21.88 11.72
CA SER A 13 38.46 21.01 10.59
C SER A 13 39.31 19.75 10.71
N LEU A 14 38.70 18.59 10.96
CA LEU A 14 39.35 17.29 10.76
C LEU A 14 39.03 16.82 9.34
N ALA A 15 39.95 17.04 8.42
CA ALA A 15 39.99 16.33 7.15
C ALA A 15 40.65 14.97 7.38
N ALA A 16 39.86 13.89 7.41
CA ALA A 16 40.37 12.54 7.32
C ALA A 16 40.82 12.29 5.87
N GLN A 17 42.13 12.25 5.64
CA GLN A 17 42.70 11.81 4.38
C GLN A 17 42.51 10.29 4.24
N SER A 18 41.65 9.88 3.31
CA SER A 18 41.56 8.50 2.85
C SER A 18 42.77 8.18 1.97
N ASN A 19 43.76 7.49 2.51
CA ASN A 19 44.81 6.87 1.70
C ASN A 19 44.25 5.61 1.04
N LEU A 20 43.70 5.76 -0.17
CA LEU A 20 43.54 4.64 -1.09
C LEU A 20 44.81 4.54 -1.95
N PRO A 21 45.44 3.36 -2.09
CA PRO A 21 46.59 3.19 -2.95
C PRO A 21 46.21 3.44 -4.40
N THR A 22 46.95 4.34 -5.06
CA THR A 22 46.83 4.57 -6.50
C THR A 22 47.60 3.49 -7.27
N LYS A 23 47.21 3.31 -8.53
CA LYS A 23 47.63 2.23 -9.44
C LYS A 23 49.12 2.24 -9.82
N GLU A 24 49.91 3.10 -9.20
CA GLU A 24 51.26 3.47 -9.62
C GLU A 24 52.32 3.21 -8.55
N ASP A 25 51.97 2.55 -7.44
CA ASP A 25 52.93 2.13 -6.41
C ASP A 25 53.59 0.77 -6.79
N PRO A 26 54.83 0.73 -7.31
CA PRO A 26 55.39 -0.46 -7.95
C PRO A 26 56.03 -1.45 -6.95
N LYS A 27 55.88 -1.23 -5.64
CA LYS A 27 56.52 -2.06 -4.60
C LYS A 27 55.55 -2.77 -3.66
N GLY A 28 54.25 -2.77 -3.97
CA GLY A 28 53.21 -3.31 -3.08
C GLY A 28 52.74 -4.74 -3.32
N TYR A 29 53.14 -5.41 -4.40
CA TYR A 29 52.70 -6.80 -4.66
C TYR A 29 53.90 -7.74 -4.64
N SER A 30 54.01 -8.53 -3.56
CA SER A 30 54.87 -9.70 -3.56
C SER A 30 54.43 -10.65 -4.67
N LYS A 31 55.41 -11.11 -5.46
CA LYS A 31 55.28 -12.09 -6.53
C LYS A 31 54.76 -13.45 -6.04
N ASP A 32 54.73 -13.68 -4.74
CA ASP A 32 54.33 -14.96 -4.13
C ASP A 32 52.81 -15.17 -4.08
N VAL A 33 52.00 -14.17 -4.45
CA VAL A 33 50.52 -14.29 -4.45
C VAL A 33 49.98 -14.84 -5.77
N VAL A 34 50.77 -14.82 -6.85
CA VAL A 34 50.27 -15.11 -8.20
C VAL A 34 50.46 -16.56 -8.66
N ASP A 35 51.30 -17.34 -7.97
CA ASP A 35 51.59 -18.73 -8.37
C ASP A 35 50.77 -19.81 -7.63
N ALA A 36 49.81 -19.41 -6.78
CA ALA A 36 48.92 -20.34 -6.08
C ALA A 36 47.59 -20.65 -6.82
N VAL A 37 47.39 -20.14 -8.05
CA VAL A 37 46.08 -20.17 -8.74
C VAL A 37 45.87 -21.42 -9.63
N HIS A 38 46.78 -22.39 -9.64
CA HIS A 38 46.67 -23.59 -10.49
C HIS A 38 46.59 -24.94 -9.76
N GLN A 39 46.14 -24.93 -8.51
CA GLN A 39 45.59 -26.16 -7.92
C GLN A 39 44.06 -26.09 -7.89
N PRO A 40 43.35 -26.99 -8.60
CA PRO A 40 41.90 -27.08 -8.46
C PRO A 40 41.61 -27.56 -7.04
N MET A 41 41.12 -26.64 -6.20
CA MET A 41 40.55 -27.02 -4.91
C MET A 41 39.38 -27.95 -5.17
N LYS A 42 39.51 -29.22 -4.74
CA LYS A 42 38.39 -30.14 -4.71
C LYS A 42 37.43 -29.64 -3.64
N SER A 43 36.22 -29.28 -4.07
CA SER A 43 35.11 -28.97 -3.17
C SER A 43 34.66 -30.26 -2.50
N ASP A 44 34.82 -30.34 -1.17
CA ASP A 44 34.28 -31.44 -0.34
C ASP A 44 32.77 -31.28 -0.08
N LEU A 45 32.17 -30.20 -0.58
CA LEU A 45 30.72 -30.02 -0.61
C LEU A 45 30.20 -30.80 -1.82
N GLY A 46 29.62 -31.96 -1.56
CA GLY A 46 28.98 -32.82 -2.58
C GLY A 46 27.99 -32.06 -3.46
N GLU A 47 27.61 -32.69 -4.58
CA GLU A 47 26.77 -32.11 -5.65
C GLU A 47 25.72 -31.13 -5.10
N GLN A 48 25.89 -29.85 -5.44
CA GLN A 48 24.90 -28.84 -5.12
C GLN A 48 23.59 -29.24 -5.82
N LYS A 49 22.60 -29.63 -5.03
CA LYS A 49 21.23 -29.77 -5.53
C LYS A 49 20.83 -28.43 -6.13
N THR A 50 20.71 -28.40 -7.44
CA THR A 50 20.18 -27.26 -8.18
C THR A 50 18.83 -26.93 -7.58
N TYR A 51 18.71 -25.73 -7.01
CA TYR A 51 17.44 -25.21 -6.56
C TYR A 51 16.56 -25.01 -7.79
N THR A 52 15.59 -25.90 -7.99
CA THR A 52 14.48 -25.65 -8.89
C THR A 52 13.54 -24.71 -8.14
N PRO A 53 13.41 -23.43 -8.54
CA PRO A 53 12.41 -22.57 -7.93
C PRO A 53 11.04 -23.24 -8.09
N PRO A 54 10.18 -23.21 -7.06
CA PRO A 54 8.82 -23.70 -7.21
C PRO A 54 8.21 -23.04 -8.44
N SER A 55 7.67 -23.85 -9.34
CA SER A 55 6.95 -23.40 -10.52
C SER A 55 5.99 -22.30 -10.07
N LYS A 56 6.15 -21.10 -10.64
CA LYS A 56 5.26 -19.96 -10.47
C LYS A 56 3.85 -20.49 -10.69
N GLU A 57 3.12 -20.76 -9.62
CA GLU A 57 1.71 -21.12 -9.71
C GLU A 57 1.06 -19.89 -10.32
N THR A 58 0.72 -20.01 -11.60
CA THR A 58 0.13 -18.91 -12.37
C THR A 58 -1.14 -18.53 -11.64
N ALA A 59 -1.10 -17.40 -10.95
CA ALA A 59 -2.29 -16.87 -10.29
C ALA A 59 -3.44 -16.92 -11.29
N PRO A 60 -4.63 -17.41 -10.88
CA PRO A 60 -5.77 -17.46 -11.78
C PRO A 60 -5.96 -16.07 -12.40
N PRO A 61 -6.25 -15.99 -13.71
CA PRO A 61 -6.45 -14.71 -14.38
C PRO A 61 -7.45 -13.87 -13.57
N PRO A 62 -7.17 -12.56 -13.37
CA PRO A 62 -8.02 -11.71 -12.54
C PRO A 62 -9.47 -11.85 -13.00
N ALA A 63 -10.36 -12.16 -12.06
CA ALA A 63 -11.77 -12.36 -12.36
C ALA A 63 -12.27 -11.13 -13.14
N ALA A 64 -12.96 -11.38 -14.25
CA ALA A 64 -13.50 -10.32 -15.07
C ALA A 64 -14.44 -9.45 -14.22
N LEU A 65 -14.33 -8.13 -14.37
CA LEU A 65 -15.21 -7.20 -13.67
C LEU A 65 -16.68 -7.47 -14.01
N PRO A 66 -17.61 -7.41 -13.04
CA PRO A 66 -19.02 -7.49 -13.33
C PRO A 66 -19.44 -6.43 -14.35
N ALA A 67 -20.23 -6.83 -15.36
CA ALA A 67 -20.62 -5.95 -16.46
C ALA A 67 -21.39 -4.70 -15.99
N ASP A 68 -22.11 -4.81 -14.87
CA ASP A 68 -22.90 -3.76 -14.26
C ASP A 68 -22.10 -2.84 -13.32
N LEU A 69 -20.86 -3.18 -12.98
CA LEU A 69 -20.10 -2.47 -11.94
C LEU A 69 -19.90 -0.98 -12.26
N ASN A 70 -19.61 -0.64 -13.52
CA ASN A 70 -19.48 0.77 -13.93
C ASN A 70 -20.79 1.56 -13.75
N LYS A 71 -21.93 0.91 -14.00
CA LYS A 71 -23.25 1.52 -13.81
C LYS A 71 -23.51 1.74 -12.33
N VAL A 72 -23.27 0.74 -11.49
CA VAL A 72 -23.43 0.85 -10.03
C VAL A 72 -22.54 1.95 -9.45
N VAL A 73 -21.26 2.04 -9.87
CA VAL A 73 -20.38 3.12 -9.42
C VAL A 73 -20.92 4.50 -9.82
N ALA A 74 -21.38 4.64 -11.07
CA ALA A 74 -21.95 5.90 -11.54
C ALA A 74 -23.23 6.31 -10.79
N GLU A 75 -24.10 5.34 -10.48
CA GLU A 75 -25.34 5.58 -9.73
C GLU A 75 -25.09 5.86 -8.25
N GLN A 76 -24.08 5.21 -7.64
CA GLN A 76 -23.86 5.28 -6.20
C GLN A 76 -22.86 6.35 -5.77
N PHE A 77 -21.92 6.74 -6.63
CA PHE A 77 -20.85 7.71 -6.33
C PHE A 77 -20.73 8.85 -7.35
N GLY A 78 -21.41 8.76 -8.49
CA GLY A 78 -21.33 9.73 -9.56
C GLY A 78 -20.41 9.33 -10.71
N THR A 79 -20.60 9.97 -11.86
CA THR A 79 -19.90 9.68 -13.11
C THR A 79 -18.43 10.09 -13.11
N ASP A 80 -18.00 10.89 -12.14
CA ASP A 80 -16.64 11.36 -11.92
C ASP A 80 -15.75 10.36 -11.20
N CYS A 81 -16.34 9.32 -10.59
CA CYS A 81 -15.62 8.16 -10.08
C CYS A 81 -15.52 7.07 -11.15
N LYS A 82 -14.30 6.63 -11.45
CA LYS A 82 -13.99 5.60 -12.45
C LYS A 82 -13.23 4.45 -11.82
N ILE A 83 -13.62 3.22 -12.13
CA ILE A 83 -12.91 2.03 -11.67
C ILE A 83 -11.49 2.07 -12.21
N ALA A 84 -10.51 1.89 -11.33
CA ALA A 84 -9.13 1.86 -11.69
C ALA A 84 -8.78 0.45 -12.18
N VAL A 85 -9.06 0.12 -13.44
CA VAL A 85 -8.81 -1.24 -13.97
C VAL A 85 -7.33 -1.58 -14.15
N GLU A 86 -6.45 -0.60 -14.00
CA GLU A 86 -5.01 -0.75 -14.13
C GLU A 86 -4.29 -0.19 -12.90
N LYS A 87 -3.26 -0.91 -12.46
CA LYS A 87 -2.24 -0.39 -11.56
C LYS A 87 -1.37 0.61 -12.34
N SER A 88 -1.39 1.87 -11.94
CA SER A 88 -0.48 2.88 -12.49
C SER A 88 0.70 3.05 -11.55
N SER A 89 1.92 2.88 -12.07
CA SER A 89 3.13 3.40 -11.44
C SER A 89 3.60 4.64 -12.19
N VAL A 90 4.22 5.58 -11.49
CA VAL A 90 4.90 6.72 -12.12
C VAL A 90 6.38 6.44 -11.98
N VAL A 91 7.06 6.31 -13.11
CA VAL A 91 8.52 6.19 -13.16
C VAL A 91 8.98 7.41 -13.95
N VAL A 92 9.61 8.37 -13.25
CA VAL A 92 10.17 9.62 -13.81
C VAL A 92 9.23 10.34 -14.79
N ASN A 93 8.30 11.16 -14.29
CA ASN A 93 7.34 11.96 -15.08
C ASN A 93 6.44 11.21 -16.08
N TYR A 94 6.61 9.90 -16.26
CA TYR A 94 5.80 9.07 -17.14
C TYR A 94 5.03 8.01 -16.34
N ARG A 95 3.76 7.81 -16.71
CA ARG A 95 2.96 6.69 -16.19
C ARG A 95 3.35 5.43 -16.94
N VAL A 96 3.87 4.45 -16.22
CA VAL A 96 4.15 3.11 -16.75
C VAL A 96 3.03 2.19 -16.29
N LYS A 97 2.56 1.35 -17.22
CA LYS A 97 1.61 0.29 -16.90
C LYS A 97 2.36 -0.81 -16.15
N SER A 98 1.91 -1.13 -14.93
CA SER A 98 2.45 -2.27 -14.21
C SER A 98 1.95 -3.58 -14.84
N THR A 99 2.82 -4.60 -14.85
CA THR A 99 2.50 -5.97 -15.25
C THR A 99 2.09 -6.85 -14.08
N GLU A 100 2.06 -6.29 -12.86
CA GLU A 100 1.67 -7.01 -11.67
C GLU A 100 0.16 -7.30 -11.64
N PRO A 101 -0.25 -8.41 -11.00
CA PRO A 101 -1.67 -8.70 -10.76
C PRO A 101 -2.36 -7.54 -10.06
N TRP A 102 -3.54 -7.19 -10.55
CA TRP A 102 -4.32 -6.07 -10.04
C TRP A 102 -5.79 -6.46 -9.96
N THR A 103 -6.36 -6.34 -8.76
CA THR A 103 -7.75 -6.71 -8.49
C THR A 103 -8.52 -5.45 -8.09
N PRO A 104 -9.18 -4.76 -9.04
CA PRO A 104 -9.88 -3.51 -8.77
C PRO A 104 -11.23 -3.70 -8.08
N PHE A 105 -11.70 -4.94 -7.95
CA PHE A 105 -12.99 -5.26 -7.37
C PHE A 105 -12.90 -6.52 -6.51
N LEU A 106 -13.36 -6.39 -5.26
CA LEU A 106 -13.48 -7.48 -4.30
C LEU A 106 -14.85 -7.40 -3.65
N THR A 107 -15.31 -8.52 -3.11
CA THR A 107 -16.53 -8.58 -2.31
C THR A 107 -16.31 -9.29 -0.99
N ALA A 108 -17.01 -8.83 0.05
CA ALA A 108 -16.97 -9.41 1.39
C ALA A 108 -18.13 -8.87 2.23
N ASP A 109 -18.54 -9.57 3.29
CA ASP A 109 -19.41 -9.00 4.32
C ASP A 109 -18.54 -8.25 5.35
N LEU A 110 -18.35 -6.95 5.17
CA LEU A 110 -17.44 -6.11 5.97
C LEU A 110 -18.08 -5.65 7.27
N ASP A 111 -19.40 -5.47 7.30
CA ASP A 111 -20.10 -4.98 8.48
C ASP A 111 -20.85 -6.06 9.28
N GLY A 112 -20.83 -7.30 8.80
CA GLY A 112 -21.33 -8.48 9.48
C GLY A 112 -22.84 -8.65 9.40
N ASN A 113 -23.49 -8.08 8.38
CA ASN A 113 -24.94 -8.14 8.22
C ASN A 113 -25.43 -9.33 7.39
N GLY A 114 -24.51 -10.14 6.86
CA GLY A 114 -24.83 -11.28 6.00
C GLY A 114 -25.11 -10.93 4.54
N SER A 115 -25.12 -9.65 4.16
CA SER A 115 -25.17 -9.21 2.77
C SER A 115 -23.76 -8.99 2.23
N GLU A 116 -23.58 -9.20 0.92
CA GLU A 116 -22.28 -8.97 0.28
C GLU A 116 -22.03 -7.47 0.05
N ASP A 117 -20.90 -6.96 0.55
CA ASP A 117 -20.43 -5.60 0.29
C ASP A 117 -19.47 -5.56 -0.90
N ALA A 118 -19.39 -4.39 -1.55
CA ALA A 118 -18.43 -4.13 -2.62
C ALA A 118 -17.24 -3.33 -2.12
N ILE A 119 -16.05 -3.73 -2.55
CA ILE A 119 -14.78 -3.01 -2.38
C ILE A 119 -14.25 -2.70 -3.78
N ILE A 120 -14.16 -1.43 -4.13
CA ILE A 120 -13.84 -1.02 -5.51
C ILE A 120 -12.67 -0.04 -5.48
N VAL A 121 -11.59 -0.36 -6.17
CA VAL A 121 -10.51 0.60 -6.40
C VAL A 121 -10.92 1.54 -7.53
N ALA A 122 -10.90 2.84 -7.26
CA ALA A 122 -11.33 3.86 -8.20
C ALA A 122 -10.40 5.06 -8.21
N ARG A 123 -10.62 5.93 -9.20
CA ARG A 123 -10.13 7.31 -9.23
C ARG A 123 -11.34 8.21 -9.33
N CYS A 124 -11.46 9.20 -8.46
CA CYS A 124 -12.49 10.23 -8.56
C CYS A 124 -11.85 11.59 -8.79
N LYS A 125 -12.52 12.48 -9.53
CA LYS A 125 -12.02 13.85 -9.74
C LYS A 125 -11.89 14.61 -8.42
N SER A 126 -12.85 14.44 -7.51
CA SER A 126 -12.80 14.95 -6.14
C SER A 126 -13.62 14.04 -5.25
N ALA A 127 -13.02 13.49 -4.20
CA ALA A 127 -13.73 12.62 -3.26
C ALA A 127 -14.81 13.38 -2.45
N LEU A 128 -14.63 14.68 -2.20
CA LEU A 128 -15.52 15.46 -1.34
C LEU A 128 -16.67 16.15 -2.09
N ALA A 129 -16.50 16.42 -3.39
CA ALA A 129 -17.36 17.36 -4.12
C ALA A 129 -18.84 16.93 -4.20
N ARG A 130 -19.12 15.62 -4.24
CA ARG A 130 -20.48 15.09 -4.51
C ARG A 130 -21.03 14.22 -3.39
N ARG A 131 -20.42 14.29 -2.20
CA ARG A 131 -20.82 13.47 -1.05
C ARG A 131 -22.28 13.71 -0.65
N ASP A 132 -22.75 14.96 -0.74
CA ASP A 132 -24.09 15.35 -0.32
C ASP A 132 -25.13 14.94 -1.38
N GLU A 133 -24.75 14.95 -2.67
CA GLU A 133 -25.60 14.51 -3.78
C GLU A 133 -25.84 13.00 -3.76
N PHE A 134 -24.79 12.22 -3.50
CA PHE A 134 -24.86 10.75 -3.51
C PHE A 134 -24.99 10.12 -2.12
N GLY A 135 -24.90 10.89 -1.03
CA GLY A 135 -25.08 10.39 0.33
C GLY A 135 -24.01 9.39 0.79
N TYR A 136 -22.76 9.56 0.36
CA TYR A 136 -21.63 8.76 0.85
C TYR A 136 -20.80 9.53 1.87
N THR A 137 -20.02 8.81 2.69
CA THR A 137 -19.10 9.40 3.66
C THR A 137 -17.66 9.25 3.20
N VAL A 138 -16.90 10.34 3.16
CA VAL A 138 -15.45 10.28 2.91
C VAL A 138 -14.72 10.13 4.24
N ILE A 139 -13.74 9.24 4.31
CA ILE A 139 -12.93 8.99 5.50
C ILE A 139 -11.48 8.70 5.13
N ASP A 140 -10.59 9.06 6.04
CA ASP A 140 -9.16 8.74 5.95
C ASP A 140 -8.77 7.89 7.17
N PRO A 141 -8.93 6.56 7.10
CA PRO A 141 -8.71 5.70 8.26
C PRO A 141 -7.22 5.61 8.63
N TYR A 142 -6.31 5.80 7.67
CA TYR A 142 -4.86 5.81 7.89
C TYR A 142 -4.43 7.07 8.65
N MET A 143 -4.76 8.26 8.14
CA MET A 143 -4.43 9.50 8.84
C MET A 143 -5.21 9.62 10.16
N ALA A 144 -6.42 9.07 10.26
CA ALA A 144 -7.15 9.01 11.53
C ALA A 144 -6.42 8.20 12.60
N TYR A 145 -5.74 7.12 12.23
CA TYR A 145 -4.92 6.35 13.15
C TYR A 145 -3.75 7.19 13.70
N HIS A 146 -3.18 8.06 12.87
CA HIS A 146 -2.09 8.99 13.25
C HIS A 146 -2.56 10.34 13.83
N GLY A 147 -3.87 10.53 14.04
CA GLY A 147 -4.43 11.75 14.66
C GLY A 147 -4.79 12.89 13.71
N TYR A 148 -4.68 12.72 12.39
CA TYR A 148 -4.93 13.75 11.37
C TYR A 148 -6.10 13.43 10.43
N GLY A 149 -7.01 12.55 10.81
CA GLY A 149 -8.02 11.96 9.91
C GLY A 149 -9.22 12.82 9.51
N ASP A 150 -9.12 14.15 9.47
CA ASP A 150 -10.18 14.98 8.88
C ASP A 150 -10.03 14.98 7.35
N PRO A 151 -10.94 14.30 6.61
CA PRO A 151 -10.82 14.18 5.16
C PRO A 151 -10.92 15.53 4.44
N ARG A 152 -11.48 16.58 5.07
CA ARG A 152 -11.50 17.94 4.50
C ARG A 152 -10.11 18.56 4.40
N ILE A 153 -9.16 18.06 5.17
CA ILE A 153 -7.77 18.48 5.18
C ILE A 153 -6.94 17.47 4.38
N THR A 154 -7.11 16.18 4.66
CA THR A 154 -6.22 15.16 4.09
C THR A 154 -6.52 14.81 2.63
N ALA A 155 -7.70 15.15 2.10
CA ALA A 155 -7.99 15.00 0.66
C ALA A 155 -7.04 15.82 -0.24
N GLU A 156 -6.44 16.89 0.30
CA GLU A 156 -5.48 17.71 -0.45
C GLU A 156 -4.07 17.10 -0.48
N PHE A 157 -3.76 16.15 0.42
CA PHE A 157 -2.41 15.58 0.55
C PHE A 157 -2.03 14.74 -0.68
N SER A 158 -3.01 14.12 -1.33
CA SER A 158 -2.82 13.30 -2.53
C SER A 158 -2.99 14.07 -3.85
N SER A 159 -3.36 15.37 -3.80
CA SER A 159 -3.61 16.19 -4.99
C SER A 159 -2.37 16.37 -5.90
N GLY A 160 -1.16 16.22 -5.34
CA GLY A 160 0.12 16.37 -6.05
C GLY A 160 0.80 15.06 -6.47
N ASP A 161 0.34 13.90 -5.99
CA ASP A 161 1.00 12.61 -6.28
C ASP A 161 0.21 11.80 -7.33
N PRO A 162 0.71 11.72 -8.59
CA PRO A 162 0.06 10.95 -9.63
C PRO A 162 0.03 9.42 -9.37
N MET A 163 0.79 8.90 -8.38
CA MET A 163 0.76 7.53 -7.90
C MET A 163 -0.28 7.29 -6.78
N GLN A 164 -0.65 8.31 -6.00
CA GLN A 164 -1.65 8.20 -4.92
C GLN A 164 -3.09 8.52 -5.36
N GLY A 165 -3.35 8.53 -6.67
CA GLY A 165 -4.68 8.81 -7.22
C GLY A 165 -5.71 7.68 -7.06
N HIS A 166 -5.34 6.56 -6.42
CA HIS A 166 -6.28 5.47 -6.13
C HIS A 166 -6.91 5.67 -4.76
N LEU A 167 -8.24 5.54 -4.74
CA LEU A 167 -9.05 5.51 -3.53
C LEU A 167 -9.91 4.25 -3.54
N VAL A 168 -10.51 3.92 -2.41
CA VAL A 168 -11.34 2.73 -2.26
C VAL A 168 -12.79 3.15 -2.00
N LEU A 169 -13.69 2.78 -2.89
CA LEU A 169 -15.12 2.90 -2.70
C LEU A 169 -15.62 1.66 -1.97
N ILE A 170 -16.48 1.87 -0.97
CA ILE A 170 -17.18 0.78 -0.29
C ILE A 170 -18.68 0.99 -0.36
N ILE A 171 -19.40 -0.06 -0.73
CA ILE A 171 -20.87 -0.13 -0.66
C ILE A 171 -21.23 -1.23 0.33
N HIS A 172 -21.86 -0.85 1.45
CA HIS A 172 -22.48 -1.83 2.34
C HIS A 172 -23.79 -2.31 1.73
N GLY A 173 -23.84 -3.61 1.44
CA GLY A 173 -24.96 -4.26 0.78
C GLY A 173 -26.20 -4.36 1.65
N GLU A 174 -27.35 -4.55 1.00
CA GLU A 174 -28.64 -4.74 1.67
C GLU A 174 -29.39 -5.92 1.07
N GLY A 175 -29.94 -6.78 1.94
CA GLY A 175 -30.77 -7.90 1.55
C GLY A 175 -30.10 -8.86 0.57
N ALA A 176 -30.91 -9.48 -0.29
CA ALA A 176 -30.46 -10.47 -1.27
C ALA A 176 -29.71 -9.85 -2.47
N GLU A 177 -29.92 -8.56 -2.75
CA GLU A 177 -29.21 -7.86 -3.83
C GLU A 177 -27.79 -7.42 -3.40
N GLY A 178 -27.50 -7.40 -2.09
CA GLY A 178 -26.20 -7.02 -1.56
C GLY A 178 -25.80 -5.62 -2.00
N TRP A 179 -24.57 -5.45 -2.43
CA TRP A 179 -24.04 -4.17 -2.92
C TRP A 179 -24.73 -3.64 -4.19
N ARG A 180 -25.52 -4.46 -4.88
CA ARG A 180 -26.33 -4.04 -6.03
C ARG A 180 -27.67 -3.43 -5.64
N ALA A 181 -28.03 -3.47 -4.35
CA ALA A 181 -29.28 -2.91 -3.88
C ALA A 181 -29.41 -1.43 -4.30
N ALA A 182 -30.59 -1.06 -4.81
CA ALA A 182 -30.85 0.32 -5.21
C ALA A 182 -30.63 1.33 -4.06
N LYS A 183 -30.87 0.88 -2.83
CA LYS A 183 -30.62 1.62 -1.59
C LYS A 183 -29.66 0.81 -0.70
N PRO A 184 -28.34 0.97 -0.88
CA PRO A 184 -27.37 0.31 -0.01
C PRO A 184 -27.47 0.87 1.42
N ARG A 185 -27.01 0.09 2.41
CA ARG A 185 -27.07 0.50 3.82
C ARG A 185 -26.21 1.71 4.13
N ALA A 186 -25.02 1.73 3.54
CA ALA A 186 -24.06 2.81 3.71
C ALA A 186 -23.05 2.81 2.55
N LYS A 187 -22.44 3.97 2.33
CA LYS A 187 -21.44 4.17 1.27
C LYS A 187 -20.27 4.97 1.80
N PHE A 188 -19.06 4.55 1.43
CA PHE A 188 -17.83 5.19 1.88
C PHE A 188 -16.85 5.40 0.74
N ILE A 189 -16.06 6.47 0.84
CA ILE A 189 -14.85 6.68 0.06
C ILE A 189 -13.68 6.74 1.05
N LEU A 190 -12.75 5.81 0.93
CA LEU A 190 -11.55 5.72 1.73
C LEU A 190 -10.41 6.32 0.92
N ILE A 191 -9.84 7.40 1.42
CA ILE A 191 -8.73 8.12 0.79
C ILE A 191 -7.41 7.82 1.50
N ASN A 192 -6.30 8.08 0.79
CA ASN A 192 -4.93 8.01 1.33
C ASN A 192 -4.57 6.66 1.98
N LEU A 193 -5.15 5.57 1.48
CA LEU A 193 -4.74 4.24 1.92
C LEU A 193 -3.40 3.88 1.28
N PRO A 194 -2.38 3.49 2.07
CA PRO A 194 -1.14 2.97 1.51
C PRO A 194 -1.38 1.54 1.02
N PHE A 195 -1.54 1.34 -0.29
CA PHE A 195 -1.62 -0.01 -0.84
C PHE A 195 -1.08 -0.09 -2.25
N SER A 196 -0.45 -1.23 -2.53
CA SER A 196 -0.01 -1.69 -3.84
C SER A 196 -0.93 -2.80 -4.38
N MET A 197 -1.64 -3.49 -3.48
CA MET A 197 -2.64 -4.52 -3.76
C MET A 197 -3.67 -4.57 -2.61
N LEU A 198 -4.93 -4.87 -2.95
CA LEU A 198 -5.98 -5.14 -1.97
C LEU A 198 -6.27 -6.65 -1.89
N GLY A 199 -6.63 -7.09 -0.69
CA GLY A 199 -7.23 -8.40 -0.45
C GLY A 199 -8.32 -8.32 0.61
N VAL A 200 -8.94 -9.46 0.90
CA VAL A 200 -9.89 -9.62 2.01
C VAL A 200 -9.28 -10.58 3.03
N THR A 201 -9.40 -10.23 4.30
CA THR A 201 -8.97 -11.07 5.42
C THR A 201 -10.02 -11.05 6.55
N LYS A 202 -9.77 -11.81 7.61
CA LYS A 202 -10.60 -11.82 8.83
C LYS A 202 -9.79 -11.28 10.01
N VAL A 203 -10.37 -10.35 10.76
CA VAL A 203 -9.72 -9.75 11.94
C VAL A 203 -10.58 -9.85 13.18
N ALA A 204 -9.96 -10.22 14.30
CA ALA A 204 -10.61 -10.17 15.61
C ALA A 204 -10.60 -8.72 16.12
N THR A 205 -11.76 -8.08 16.21
CA THR A 205 -11.88 -6.68 16.66
C THR A 205 -12.15 -6.56 18.15
N ARG A 206 -12.79 -7.57 18.75
CA ARG A 206 -13.11 -7.64 20.18
C ARG A 206 -13.00 -9.07 20.69
N LYS A 207 -12.53 -9.24 21.93
CA LYS A 207 -12.43 -10.54 22.59
C LYS A 207 -13.82 -11.19 22.69
N GLY A 208 -13.92 -12.46 22.28
CA GLY A 208 -15.15 -13.25 22.37
C GLY A 208 -16.21 -12.91 21.31
N LYS A 209 -15.89 -12.09 20.30
CA LYS A 209 -16.75 -11.88 19.13
C LYS A 209 -16.16 -12.60 17.91
N PRO A 210 -17.00 -13.07 16.97
CA PRO A 210 -16.51 -13.61 15.71
C PRO A 210 -15.61 -12.61 14.97
N PRO A 211 -14.55 -13.07 14.29
CA PRO A 211 -13.78 -12.21 13.40
C PRO A 211 -14.67 -11.59 12.31
N VAL A 212 -14.44 -10.31 12.01
CA VAL A 212 -15.12 -9.60 10.93
C VAL A 212 -14.26 -9.60 9.67
N SER A 213 -14.88 -9.49 8.50
CA SER A 213 -14.12 -9.28 7.27
C SER A 213 -13.45 -7.90 7.30
N ALA A 214 -12.26 -7.83 6.73
CA ALA A 214 -11.48 -6.62 6.63
C ALA A 214 -10.79 -6.54 5.28
N LEU A 215 -10.50 -5.33 4.84
CA LEU A 215 -9.62 -5.08 3.71
C LEU A 215 -8.19 -5.31 4.21
N MET A 216 -7.45 -6.17 3.51
CA MET A 216 -6.01 -6.29 3.65
C MET A 216 -5.34 -5.36 2.64
N LEU A 217 -4.46 -4.51 3.11
CA LEU A 217 -3.65 -3.62 2.28
C LEU A 217 -2.23 -4.18 2.25
N GLN A 218 -1.71 -4.48 1.07
CA GLN A 218 -0.30 -4.82 0.90
C GLN A 218 0.45 -3.56 0.46
N GLU A 219 1.37 -3.06 1.27
CA GLU A 219 2.06 -1.76 1.05
C GLU A 219 3.41 -1.92 0.34
N GLY A 220 3.89 -3.16 0.20
CA GLY A 220 5.14 -3.57 -0.43
C GLY A 220 5.30 -5.08 -0.33
N GLU A 221 6.53 -5.60 -0.32
CA GLU A 221 6.76 -7.04 -0.18
C GLU A 221 6.57 -7.56 1.26
N THR A 222 6.87 -6.73 2.26
CA THR A 222 6.96 -7.16 3.67
C THR A 222 5.95 -6.49 4.59
N MET A 223 5.32 -5.41 4.13
CA MET A 223 4.38 -4.62 4.94
C MET A 223 2.95 -4.88 4.49
N SER A 224 2.12 -5.22 5.45
CA SER A 224 0.68 -5.29 5.28
C SER A 224 -0.02 -4.58 6.43
N SER A 225 -1.18 -4.05 6.14
CA SER A 225 -2.09 -3.44 7.10
C SER A 225 -3.51 -3.87 6.83
N VAL A 226 -4.42 -3.53 7.74
CA VAL A 226 -5.83 -3.89 7.64
C VAL A 226 -6.71 -2.69 7.88
N VAL A 227 -7.81 -2.63 7.12
CA VAL A 227 -8.92 -1.70 7.34
C VAL A 227 -10.17 -2.49 7.63
N TYR A 228 -10.79 -2.27 8.79
CA TYR A 228 -11.94 -3.04 9.25
C TYR A 228 -13.05 -2.14 9.81
N TRP A 229 -14.28 -2.62 9.75
CA TRP A 229 -15.43 -1.95 10.33
C TRP A 229 -15.52 -2.24 11.84
N ASN A 230 -15.59 -1.20 12.67
CA ASN A 230 -15.69 -1.37 14.13
C ASN A 230 -17.14 -1.33 14.67
N GLY A 231 -18.14 -1.34 13.78
CA GLY A 231 -19.56 -1.13 14.08
C GLY A 231 -20.03 0.32 13.88
N LYS A 232 -19.12 1.27 13.67
CA LYS A 232 -19.45 2.70 13.49
C LYS A 232 -18.65 3.38 12.39
N LYS A 233 -17.37 3.04 12.24
CA LYS A 233 -16.48 3.58 11.22
C LYS A 233 -15.42 2.56 10.84
N TYR A 234 -14.81 2.75 9.68
CA TYR A 234 -13.59 2.03 9.32
C TYR A 234 -12.40 2.50 10.17
N GLN A 235 -11.56 1.56 10.56
CA GLN A 235 -10.31 1.79 11.27
C GLN A 235 -9.18 1.08 10.57
N TRP A 236 -8.03 1.75 10.48
CA TRP A 236 -6.79 1.19 9.99
C TRP A 236 -5.94 0.67 11.16
N ARG A 237 -5.18 -0.40 10.94
CA ARG A 237 -4.14 -0.92 11.84
C ARG A 237 -3.02 -1.60 11.06
N ASP A 238 -1.82 -1.59 11.62
CA ASP A 238 -0.69 -2.41 11.15
C ASP A 238 -1.02 -3.91 11.22
N GLY A 239 -0.63 -4.66 10.19
CA GLY A 239 -0.83 -6.11 10.08
C GLY A 239 0.05 -6.93 11.03
N THR A 240 1.05 -6.32 11.66
CA THR A 240 1.97 -6.95 12.63
C THR A 240 1.42 -7.03 14.05
N GLN A 241 0.30 -6.36 14.37
CA GLN A 241 -0.28 -6.37 15.71
C GLN A 241 -1.30 -7.50 15.94
N SER A 242 -0.91 -8.75 15.67
CA SER A 242 -1.60 -9.93 16.19
C SER A 242 -0.96 -10.38 17.52
N GLY A 243 -0.93 -9.49 18.52
CA GLY A 243 -0.62 -9.87 19.90
C GLY A 243 0.33 -8.94 20.63
N SER A 244 -0.19 -7.84 21.19
CA SER A 244 0.30 -7.38 22.49
C SER A 244 -0.85 -7.51 23.48
N LYS A 245 -0.55 -8.21 24.58
CA LYS A 245 -1.44 -8.48 25.71
C LYS A 245 -1.69 -7.23 26.52
#